data_AF-A0A392Q7E7-F1
#
_entry.id   AF-A0A392Q7E7-F1
#
_cell.length_a   1.000
_cell.length_b   1.000
_cell.length_c   1.000
_cell.angle_alpha   90.00
_cell.angle_beta   90.00
_cell.angle_gamma   90.00
#
_symmetry.space_group_name_H-M   'P 1'
#
loop_
_entity.id
_entity.type
_entity.pdbx_description
1 polymer ?
#
loop_
_entity_poly.entity_id
_entity_poly.type
_entity_poly.pdbx_seq_one_letter_code
_entity_poly.pdbx_strand_id
1 'polypeptide(L)' 'MDLADGHIAALRKLFTADDIGCAAYNLGTGRGTSVLEMVDAFEKASGKKIPVKLCPRRPGDATEVYASTEKAEKELGWK' A
#
# COMPACT_ATOMS: atom_id res chain seq x y z
N MET A 1 -5.04 -5.03 8.49
CA MET A 1 -5.31 -4.41 7.19
C MET A 1 -4.52 -5.20 6.18
N ASP A 2 -5.14 -6.22 5.57
CA ASP A 2 -4.42 -7.11 4.66
C ASP A 2 -4.91 -6.91 3.22
N LEU A 3 -3.96 -6.93 2.28
CA LEU A 3 -4.23 -6.84 0.85
C LEU A 3 -5.22 -7.93 0.39
N ALA A 4 -5.17 -9.10 1.02
CA ALA A 4 -6.08 -10.21 0.76
C ALA A 4 -7.55 -9.84 1.08
N ASP A 5 -7.80 -9.17 2.22
CA ASP A 5 -9.14 -8.72 2.58
C ASP A 5 -9.70 -7.70 1.59
N GLY A 6 -8.83 -6.89 0.98
CA GLY A 6 -9.22 -5.94 -0.07
C GLY A 6 -9.78 -6.64 -1.31
N HIS A 7 -9.20 -7.80 -1.67
CA HIS A 7 -9.71 -8.63 -2.77
C HIS A 7 -11.08 -9.23 -2.41
N ILE A 8 -11.26 -9.70 -1.18
CA ILE A 8 -12.55 -10.23 -0.71
C ILE A 8 -13.62 -9.12 -0.73
N ALA A 9 -13.29 -7.91 -0.28
CA ALA A 9 -14.20 -6.78 -0.28
C ALA A 9 -14.60 -6.36 -1.71
N ALA A 10 -13.64 -6.31 -2.64
CA ALA A 10 -13.91 -6.06 -4.05
C ALA A 10 -14.81 -7.13 -4.67
N LEU A 11 -14.56 -8.41 -4.38
CA LEU A 11 -15.36 -9.54 -4.85
C LEU A 11 -16.79 -9.48 -4.31
N ARG A 12 -16.97 -9.17 -3.01
CA ARG A 12 -18.30 -8.97 -2.42
C ARG A 12 -19.05 -7.86 -3.14
N LYS A 13 -18.43 -6.70 -3.36
CA LYS A 13 -19.05 -5.59 -4.09
C LYS A 13 -19.46 -6.01 -5.50
N LEU A 14 -18.59 -6.73 -6.22
CA LEU A 14 -18.89 -7.24 -7.56
C LEU A 14 -20.14 -8.13 -7.60
N PHE A 15 -20.38 -8.94 -6.56
CA PHE A 15 -21.54 -9.82 -6.50
C PHE A 15 -22.82 -9.16 -5.99
N THR A 16 -22.71 -8.05 -5.24
CA THR A 16 -23.87 -7.38 -4.62
C THR A 16 -24.31 -6.11 -5.33
N ALA A 17 -23.45 -5.50 -6.14
CA ALA A 17 -23.76 -4.27 -6.86
C ALA A 17 -24.28 -4.58 -8.27
N ASP A 18 -25.39 -3.96 -8.64
CA ASP A 18 -25.86 -3.96 -10.02
C ASP A 18 -24.98 -3.02 -10.86
N ASP A 19 -24.60 -3.46 -12.07
CA ASP A 19 -23.91 -2.67 -13.10
C ASP A 19 -22.56 -2.02 -12.70
N ILE A 20 -21.70 -2.76 -11.99
CA ILE A 20 -20.40 -2.23 -11.53
C ILE A 20 -19.40 -1.93 -12.66
N GLY A 21 -19.58 -2.54 -13.83
CA GLY A 21 -18.65 -2.47 -14.95
C GLY A 21 -17.20 -2.78 -14.56
N CYS A 22 -16.31 -1.81 -14.75
CA CYS A 22 -14.90 -1.88 -14.36
C CYS A 22 -14.57 -0.77 -13.37
N ALA A 23 -14.11 -1.14 -12.16
CA ALA A 23 -13.71 -0.20 -11.13
C ALA A 23 -12.30 -0.50 -10.61
N ALA A 24 -11.43 0.51 -10.62
CA ALA A 24 -10.11 0.45 -10.01
C ALA A 24 -10.13 1.04 -8.59
N TYR A 25 -9.36 0.43 -7.69
CA TYR A 25 -9.19 0.87 -6.30
C TYR A 25 -7.71 0.84 -5.94
N ASN A 26 -7.24 1.88 -5.25
CA ASN A 26 -5.92 1.88 -4.64
C ASN A 26 -6.01 1.13 -3.31
N LEU A 27 -5.18 0.10 -3.15
CA LEU A 27 -5.05 -0.65 -1.89
C LEU A 27 -3.68 -0.37 -1.29
N GLY A 28 -3.68 0.24 -0.11
CA GLY A 28 -2.47 0.62 0.61
C GLY A 28 -2.85 1.26 1.94
N THR A 29 -1.86 1.78 2.67
CA THR A 29 -2.06 2.30 4.02
C THR A 29 -2.40 3.79 4.07
N GLY A 30 -2.35 4.51 2.95
CA GLY A 30 -2.43 5.97 2.94
C GLY A 30 -1.17 6.69 3.41
N ARG A 31 -0.19 5.95 3.94
CA ARG A 31 0.98 6.51 4.60
C ARG A 31 2.26 6.20 3.83
N GLY A 32 2.96 7.25 3.41
CA GLY A 32 4.31 7.14 2.88
C GLY A 32 5.29 6.64 3.95
N THR A 33 6.26 5.83 3.53
CA THR A 33 7.40 5.41 4.36
C THR A 33 8.65 5.55 3.52
N SER A 34 9.61 6.32 4.02
CA SER A 34 10.89 6.51 3.35
C SER A 34 11.75 5.24 3.44
N VAL A 35 12.77 5.17 2.59
CA VAL A 35 13.75 4.06 2.60
C VAL A 35 14.45 3.95 3.96
N LEU A 36 14.80 5.08 4.58
CA LEU A 36 15.51 5.08 5.86
C LEU A 36 14.61 4.66 7.03
N GLU A 37 13.33 5.08 7.03
CA GLU A 37 12.37 4.60 8.02
C GLU A 37 12.16 3.08 7.93
N MET A 38 12.18 2.52 6.71
CA MET A 38 12.08 1.07 6.51
C MET A 38 13.31 0.33 7.03
N VAL A 39 14.52 0.88 6.83
CA VAL A 39 15.75 0.34 7.42
C VAL A 39 15.67 0.36 8.94
N ASP A 40 15.32 1.50 9.54
CA ASP A 40 15.22 1.65 11.00
C ASP A 40 14.19 0.70 11.60
N ALA A 41 13.03 0.53 10.94
CA ALA A 41 12.01 -0.43 11.36
C ALA A 41 12.53 -1.87 11.32
N PHE A 42 13.29 -2.23 10.28
CA PHE A 42 13.87 -3.56 10.14
C PHE A 42 15.00 -3.82 11.15
N GLU A 43 15.84 -2.82 11.45
CA GLU A 43 16.85 -2.94 12.51
C GLU A 43 16.20 -3.23 13.86
N LYS A 44 15.12 -2.51 14.19
CA LYS A 44 14.35 -2.72 15.43
C LYS A 44 13.72 -4.12 15.47
N ALA A 45 13.11 -4.57 14.37
CA ALA A 45 12.46 -5.87 14.29
C ALA A 45 13.46 -7.04 14.34
N SER A 46 14.62 -6.88 13.71
CA SER A 46 15.65 -7.93 13.63
C SER A 46 16.65 -7.91 14.79
N GLY A 47 16.73 -6.82 15.55
CA GLY A 47 17.74 -6.60 16.60
C GLY A 47 19.17 -6.46 16.06
N LYS A 48 19.34 -6.28 14.75
CA LYS A 48 20.64 -6.21 14.07
C LYS A 48 20.83 -4.85 13.41
N LYS A 49 22.07 -4.36 13.42
CA LYS A 49 22.45 -3.19 12.62
C LYS A 49 22.60 -3.56 11.15
N ILE A 50 22.04 -2.73 10.28
CA ILE A 50 22.04 -2.88 8.83
C ILE A 50 22.98 -1.83 8.24
N PRO A 51 24.10 -2.23 7.62
CA PRO A 51 24.97 -1.29 6.92
C PRO A 51 24.25 -0.65 5.72
N VAL A 52 24.21 0.67 5.66
CA VAL A 52 23.61 1.44 4.55
C VAL A 52 24.69 2.23 3.82
N LYS A 53 24.62 2.23 2.48
CA LYS A 53 25.46 3.07 1.62
C LYS A 53 24.55 3.88 0.69
N LEU A 54 24.71 5.19 0.70
CA LEU A 54 24.02 6.07 -0.25
C LEU A 54 24.61 5.91 -1.65
N CYS A 55 23.72 5.76 -2.63
CA CYS A 55 24.05 5.57 -4.04
C CYS A 55 23.26 6.57 -4.91
N PRO A 56 23.66 6.81 -6.16
CA PRO A 56 22.88 7.62 -7.10
C PRO A 56 21.44 7.11 -7.26
N ARG A 57 20.53 8.01 -7.66
CA ARG A 57 19.13 7.65 -7.94
C ARG A 57 19.06 6.59 -9.04
N ARG A 58 18.23 5.56 -8.85
CA ARG A 58 17.94 4.57 -9.88
C ARG A 58 16.98 5.17 -10.91
N PRO A 59 17.33 5.14 -12.21
CA PRO A 59 16.44 5.67 -13.25
C PRO A 59 15.07 4.97 -13.22
N GLY A 60 14.00 5.76 -13.35
CA GLY A 60 12.61 5.27 -13.32
C GLY A 60 11.94 5.31 -11.94
N ASP A 61 12.68 5.50 -10.85
CA ASP A 61 12.08 5.67 -9.53
C ASP A 61 11.38 7.04 -9.41
N ALA A 62 10.11 7.02 -9.01
CA ALA A 62 9.39 8.21 -8.61
C ALA A 62 9.91 8.74 -7.26
N THR A 63 9.70 10.04 -6.97
CA THR A 63 10.17 10.64 -5.70
C THR A 63 9.36 10.12 -4.50
N GLU A 64 8.05 9.98 -4.67
CA GLU A 64 7.14 9.46 -3.65
C GLU A 64 5.94 8.79 -4.31
N VAL A 65 5.48 7.67 -3.73
CA VAL A 65 4.28 6.95 -4.18
C VAL A 65 3.60 6.34 -2.95
N TYR A 66 2.34 6.68 -2.73
CA TYR A 66 1.49 6.10 -1.70
C TYR A 66 0.03 6.15 -2.16
N ALA A 67 -0.79 5.25 -1.63
CA ALA A 67 -2.18 5.11 -2.05
C ALA A 67 -3.07 6.20 -1.43
N SER A 68 -3.97 6.81 -2.21
CA SER A 68 -5.17 7.43 -1.63
C SER A 68 -6.20 6.33 -1.37
N THR A 69 -6.56 6.09 -0.11
CA THR A 69 -7.43 4.98 0.33
C THR A 69 -8.90 5.34 0.40
N GLU A 70 -9.26 6.61 0.22
CA GLU A 70 -10.61 7.14 0.44
C GLU A 70 -11.68 6.37 -0.35
N LYS A 71 -11.40 6.04 -1.62
CA LYS A 71 -12.34 5.29 -2.45
C LYS A 71 -12.57 3.87 -1.92
N ALA A 72 -11.51 3.17 -1.51
CA ALA A 72 -11.62 1.80 -0.98
C ALA A 72 -12.33 1.78 0.37
N GLU A 73 -12.05 2.76 1.24
CA GLU A 73 -12.74 2.91 2.53
C GLU A 73 -14.24 3.17 2.32
N LYS A 74 -14.59 4.13 1.45
CA LYS A 74 -15.98 4.52 1.23
C LYS A 74 -16.81 3.45 0.52
N GLU A 75 -16.24 2.82 -0.51
CA GLU A 75 -17.00 1.97 -1.42
C GLU A 75 -16.88 0.47 -1.13
N LEU A 76 -15.79 0.04 -0.51
CA LEU A 76 -15.57 -1.37 -0.15
C LEU A 76 -15.70 -1.61 1.36
N GLY A 77 -15.77 -0.55 2.17
CA GLY A 77 -15.68 -0.66 3.63
C GLY A 77 -14.33 -1.23 4.09
N TRP A 78 -13.29 -1.12 3.27
CA TRP A 78 -11.99 -1.73 3.51
C TRP A 78 -11.03 -0.74 4.16
N LYS A 79 -10.44 -1.13 5.31
CA LYS A 79 -9.44 -0.39 6.09
C LYS A 79 -8.56 -1.36 6.90
#